data_AF-A0A843TA83-F1
#
_entry.id   AF-A0A843TA83-F1
#
_cell.length_a   1.000
_cell.length_b   1.000
_cell.length_c   1.000
_cell.angle_alpha   90.00
_cell.angle_beta   90.00
_cell.angle_gamma   90.00
#
_symmetry.space_group_name_H-M   'P 1'
#
loop_
_entity.id
_entity.type
_entity.pdbx_description
1 polymer ?
#
loop_
_entity_poly.entity_id
_entity_poly.type
_entity_poly.pdbx_seq_one_letter_code
_entity_poly.pdbx_strand_id
1 'polypeptide(L)'
;MERLGTSLTGFVVSLLLALAVGCVQDEQTVWILPDPQTVAAWFGDDTEVGIDGNVLEIRGTMNPDYLRRGGRLWARSGPYFYLFNVHVESLLREYPDLAAVRARTFDARGNEVARAMLTRDQLTPGRWREALARTSLAQTQGTDNPRLVERLISFGEDYTDYEYAGLD
;
A
#
# COMPACT_ATOMS: atom_id res chain seq x y z
N MET A 1 -11.76 -77.52 -47.52
CA MET A 1 -11.10 -76.62 -48.49
C MET A 1 -10.92 -75.29 -47.78
N GLU A 2 -9.84 -75.15 -46.99
CA GLU A 2 -8.50 -74.73 -47.45
C GLU A 2 -8.51 -73.27 -47.93
N ARG A 3 -7.66 -72.34 -47.50
CA ARG A 3 -6.56 -72.27 -46.53
C ARG A 3 -6.35 -70.78 -46.20
N LEU A 4 -5.81 -70.52 -45.02
CA LEU A 4 -5.27 -69.23 -44.61
C LEU A 4 -4.20 -68.73 -45.61
N GLY A 5 -4.24 -67.43 -45.91
CA GLY A 5 -3.17 -66.68 -46.56
C GLY A 5 -2.60 -65.64 -45.60
N THR A 6 -1.40 -65.91 -45.11
CA THR A 6 -0.49 -65.05 -44.34
C THR A 6 -0.11 -63.76 -45.06
N SER A 7 0.03 -62.65 -44.33
CA SER A 7 1.26 -61.84 -44.41
C SER A 7 1.45 -60.98 -43.15
N LEU A 8 2.55 -61.26 -42.45
CA LEU A 8 3.13 -60.47 -41.37
C LEU A 8 3.78 -59.18 -41.93
N THR A 9 4.13 -58.30 -40.99
CA THR A 9 5.28 -57.36 -40.96
C THR A 9 5.10 -55.89 -41.39
N GLY A 10 5.35 -55.00 -40.42
CA GLY A 10 5.75 -53.59 -40.57
C GLY A 10 4.57 -52.62 -40.59
N PHE A 11 4.47 -51.57 -39.77
CA PHE A 11 5.51 -50.75 -39.18
C PHE A 11 4.88 -49.99 -37.98
N VAL A 12 5.50 -50.07 -36.79
CA VAL A 12 5.10 -49.26 -35.62
C VAL A 12 5.72 -47.88 -35.79
N VAL A 13 4.91 -46.84 -35.97
CA VAL A 13 5.35 -45.44 -35.80
C VAL A 13 4.35 -44.71 -34.91
N SER A 14 4.80 -44.55 -33.67
CA SER A 14 4.28 -43.70 -32.61
C SER A 14 4.10 -42.26 -33.07
N LEU A 15 2.93 -41.66 -32.81
CA LEU A 15 2.79 -40.21 -32.77
C LEU A 15 2.28 -39.82 -31.38
N LEU A 16 3.24 -39.67 -30.46
CA LEU A 16 3.11 -38.97 -29.19
C LEU A 16 2.75 -37.52 -29.49
N LEU A 17 1.47 -37.16 -29.32
CA LEU A 17 1.01 -35.78 -29.38
C LEU A 17 1.56 -35.06 -28.15
N ALA A 18 2.55 -34.20 -28.38
CA ALA A 18 3.25 -33.44 -27.37
C ALA A 18 2.28 -32.59 -26.54
N LEU A 19 2.23 -32.87 -25.24
CA LEU A 19 1.77 -31.95 -24.19
C LEU A 19 2.72 -30.75 -24.19
N ALA A 20 2.50 -29.78 -25.07
CA ALA A 20 3.01 -28.43 -24.91
C ALA A 20 2.22 -27.73 -23.80
N VAL A 21 2.37 -28.23 -22.57
CA VAL A 21 2.15 -27.41 -21.38
C VAL A 21 3.29 -26.41 -21.40
N GLY A 22 3.06 -25.28 -22.05
CA GLY A 22 3.87 -24.10 -21.84
C GLY A 22 3.75 -23.74 -20.38
N CYS A 23 4.66 -24.25 -19.55
CA CYS A 23 5.01 -23.61 -18.30
C CYS A 23 5.44 -22.19 -18.69
N VAL A 24 4.50 -21.25 -18.64
CA VAL A 24 4.82 -19.84 -18.51
C VAL A 24 5.55 -19.77 -17.19
N GLN A 25 6.86 -19.80 -17.27
CA GLN A 25 7.74 -19.56 -16.15
C GLN A 25 7.49 -18.11 -15.81
N ASP A 26 6.69 -17.90 -14.77
CA ASP A 26 6.39 -16.60 -14.19
C ASP A 26 7.74 -15.94 -13.90
N GLU A 27 8.16 -15.02 -14.77
CA GLU A 27 9.35 -14.21 -14.57
C GLU A 27 9.06 -13.36 -13.34
N GLN A 28 9.40 -13.88 -12.16
CA GLN A 28 9.29 -13.16 -10.90
C GLN A 28 10.00 -11.83 -11.08
N THR A 29 9.23 -10.76 -11.16
CA THR A 29 9.78 -9.41 -11.26
C THR A 29 10.47 -9.14 -9.94
N VAL A 30 11.80 -9.01 -9.98
CA VAL A 30 12.60 -8.72 -8.78
C VAL A 30 12.53 -7.22 -8.54
N TRP A 31 11.71 -6.82 -7.56
CA TRP A 31 11.63 -5.43 -7.11
C TRP A 31 12.67 -5.14 -6.03
N ILE A 32 13.28 -3.96 -6.10
CA ILE A 32 14.09 -3.38 -5.03
C ILE A 32 13.17 -2.59 -4.11
N LEU A 33 12.73 -3.23 -3.02
CA LEU A 33 11.82 -2.67 -2.03
C LEU A 33 12.53 -2.41 -0.70
N PRO A 34 12.03 -1.45 0.12
CA PRO A 34 12.59 -1.20 1.43
C PRO A 34 12.35 -2.37 2.39
N ASP A 35 13.25 -2.53 3.36
CA ASP A 35 13.04 -3.45 4.47
C ASP A 35 11.96 -2.90 5.43
N PRO A 36 10.84 -3.62 5.66
CA PRO A 36 9.73 -3.12 6.47
C PRO A 36 10.11 -2.82 7.93
N GLN A 37 11.03 -3.59 8.51
CA GLN A 37 11.45 -3.41 9.90
C GLN A 37 12.22 -2.10 10.08
N THR A 38 13.11 -1.80 9.12
CA THR A 38 13.84 -0.54 9.06
C THR A 38 12.88 0.65 8.93
N VAL A 39 11.84 0.52 8.10
CA VAL A 39 10.84 1.58 7.93
C VAL A 39 9.99 1.76 9.19
N ALA A 40 9.55 0.68 9.84
CA ALA A 40 8.75 0.74 11.07
C ALA A 40 9.44 1.56 12.18
N ALA A 41 10.76 1.42 12.31
CA ALA A 41 11.56 2.13 13.30
C ALA A 41 11.47 3.68 13.19
N TRP A 42 11.05 4.23 12.04
CA TRP A 42 10.87 5.68 11.87
C TRP A 42 9.54 6.21 12.43
N PHE A 43 8.53 5.34 12.59
CA PHE A 43 7.19 5.72 13.01
C PHE A 43 6.91 5.44 14.50
N GLY A 44 7.78 4.66 15.15
CA GLY A 44 7.68 4.32 16.57
C GLY A 44 6.98 2.99 16.85
N ASP A 45 7.05 2.55 18.10
CA ASP A 45 6.74 1.18 18.53
C ASP A 45 5.27 0.75 18.30
N ASP A 46 4.35 1.71 18.21
CA ASP A 46 2.91 1.46 18.00
C ASP A 46 2.51 1.42 16.51
N THR A 47 3.50 1.33 15.60
CA THR A 47 3.28 1.29 14.16
C THR A 47 3.80 -0.02 13.56
N GLU A 48 2.95 -0.73 12.83
CA GLU A 48 3.35 -1.89 12.05
C GLU A 48 3.58 -1.48 10.59
N VAL A 49 4.61 -2.04 9.96
CA VAL A 49 4.89 -1.81 8.54
C VAL A 49 5.02 -3.15 7.82
N GLY A 50 4.41 -3.25 6.63
CA GLY A 50 4.46 -4.42 5.77
C GLY A 50 4.58 -4.04 4.30
N ILE A 51 4.74 -5.05 3.45
CA ILE A 51 4.75 -4.93 2.00
C ILE A 51 3.70 -5.88 1.43
N ASP A 52 2.83 -5.35 0.58
CA ASP A 52 1.88 -6.11 -0.22
C ASP A 52 2.14 -5.80 -1.71
N GLY A 53 2.71 -6.78 -2.43
CA GLY A 53 3.25 -6.55 -3.77
C GLY A 53 4.36 -5.49 -3.74
N ASN A 54 4.14 -4.37 -4.41
CA ASN A 54 5.02 -3.20 -4.40
C ASN A 54 4.40 -1.97 -3.71
N VAL A 55 3.51 -2.22 -2.75
CA VAL A 55 2.90 -1.21 -1.90
C VAL A 55 3.38 -1.40 -0.47
N LEU A 56 3.86 -0.32 0.15
CA LEU A 56 4.22 -0.31 1.57
C LEU A 56 2.98 0.01 2.40
N GLU A 57 2.60 -0.89 3.29
CA GLU A 57 1.49 -0.71 4.21
C GLU A 57 1.98 -0.24 5.58
N ILE A 58 1.44 0.88 6.06
CA ILE A 58 1.64 1.42 7.40
C ILE A 58 0.34 1.22 8.17
N ARG A 59 0.41 0.57 9.33
CA ARG A 59 -0.71 0.39 10.25
C ARG A 59 -0.39 1.14 11.53
N GLY A 60 -1.14 2.21 11.78
CA GLY A 60 -0.94 3.08 12.93
C GLY A 60 -2.12 3.07 13.89
N THR A 61 -1.83 3.07 15.20
CA THR A 61 -2.88 3.24 16.21
C THR A 61 -3.07 4.73 16.51
N MET A 62 -4.31 5.22 16.43
CA MET A 62 -4.63 6.59 16.74
C MET A 62 -4.57 6.87 18.24
N ASN A 63 -4.03 8.04 18.60
CA ASN A 63 -4.08 8.51 19.97
C ASN A 63 -5.56 8.69 20.41
N PRO A 64 -6.01 8.00 21.47
CA PRO A 64 -7.38 8.07 21.95
C PRO A 64 -7.83 9.49 22.31
N ASP A 65 -6.90 10.36 22.71
CA ASP A 65 -7.22 11.73 23.05
C ASP A 65 -7.58 12.58 21.83
N TYR A 66 -6.97 12.34 20.66
CA TYR A 66 -7.32 13.03 19.43
C TYR A 66 -8.74 12.65 18.99
N LEU A 67 -9.07 11.36 19.07
CA LEU A 67 -10.41 10.85 18.82
C LEU A 67 -11.43 11.43 19.81
N ARG A 68 -11.09 11.55 21.10
CA ARG A 68 -12.01 12.10 22.11
C ARG A 68 -12.26 13.59 21.94
N ARG A 69 -11.24 14.37 21.57
CA ARG A 69 -11.29 15.83 21.54
C ARG A 69 -11.88 16.42 20.26
N GLY A 70 -11.68 15.78 19.10
CA GLY A 70 -12.31 16.25 17.86
C GLY A 70 -12.86 15.15 16.96
N GLY A 71 -13.09 13.96 17.50
CA GLY A 71 -13.95 12.94 16.91
C GLY A 71 -13.59 12.61 15.47
N ARG A 72 -14.61 12.71 14.61
CA ARG A 72 -14.54 12.41 13.19
C ARG A 72 -13.49 13.22 12.43
N LEU A 73 -13.22 14.46 12.84
CA LEU A 73 -12.24 15.30 12.15
C LEU A 73 -10.83 14.72 12.32
N TRP A 74 -10.41 14.46 13.56
CA TRP A 74 -9.10 13.87 13.82
C TRP A 74 -8.98 12.46 13.26
N ALA A 75 -10.04 11.66 13.36
CA ALA A 75 -10.13 10.34 12.75
C ALA A 75 -9.74 10.35 11.26
N ARG A 76 -10.34 11.26 10.48
CA ARG A 76 -10.04 11.40 9.04
C ARG A 76 -8.61 11.85 8.76
N SER A 77 -8.00 12.60 9.67
CA SER A 77 -6.64 13.11 9.48
C SER A 77 -5.53 12.08 9.70
N GLY A 78 -5.84 10.98 10.40
CA GLY A 78 -4.88 9.97 10.84
C GLY A 78 -3.93 9.51 9.73
N PRO A 79 -4.43 8.97 8.61
CA PRO A 79 -3.58 8.46 7.53
C PRO A 79 -2.61 9.52 6.97
N TYR A 80 -3.02 10.79 6.92
CA TYR A 80 -2.20 11.86 6.33
C TYR A 80 -0.98 12.21 7.20
N PHE A 81 -1.04 11.99 8.52
CA PHE A 81 0.16 12.13 9.36
C PHE A 81 1.22 11.06 9.05
N TYR A 82 0.79 9.87 8.63
CA TYR A 82 1.69 8.80 8.20
C TYR A 82 2.17 8.94 6.76
N LEU A 83 1.38 9.53 5.86
CA LEU A 83 1.76 9.68 4.45
C LEU A 83 2.59 10.94 4.19
N PHE A 84 2.25 12.06 4.82
CA PHE A 84 2.86 13.35 4.52
C PHE A 84 3.97 13.70 5.50
N ASN A 85 5.04 12.90 5.46
CA ASN A 85 6.28 13.12 6.19
C ASN A 85 7.52 12.89 5.30
N VAL A 86 8.66 13.33 5.80
CA VAL A 86 9.95 13.30 5.09
C VAL A 86 10.48 11.89 4.81
N HIS A 87 10.07 10.90 5.62
CA HIS A 87 10.47 9.51 5.45
C HIS A 87 9.77 8.90 4.24
N VAL A 88 8.46 9.12 4.10
CA VAL A 88 7.70 8.63 2.93
C VAL A 88 8.14 9.31 1.63
N GLU A 89 8.42 10.62 1.66
CA GLU A 89 9.01 11.31 0.50
C GLU A 89 10.33 10.66 0.09
N SER A 90 11.20 10.37 1.07
CA SER A 90 12.50 9.75 0.82
C SER A 90 12.38 8.31 0.33
N LEU A 91 11.45 7.52 0.89
CA LEU A 91 11.15 6.16 0.44
C LEU A 91 10.75 6.12 -1.03
N LEU A 92 9.78 6.95 -1.40
CA LEU A 92 9.33 7.02 -2.79
C LEU A 92 10.43 7.53 -3.70
N ARG A 93 11.37 8.35 -3.25
CA ARG A 93 12.53 8.72 -4.06
C ARG A 93 13.58 7.61 -4.19
N GLU A 94 13.86 6.88 -3.11
CA GLU A 94 14.97 5.93 -3.00
C GLU A 94 14.67 4.55 -3.57
N TYR A 95 13.40 4.14 -3.61
CA TYR A 95 13.00 2.78 -4.01
C TYR A 95 12.08 2.83 -5.24
N PRO A 96 12.60 3.02 -6.48
CA PRO A 96 11.81 3.19 -7.70
C PRO A 96 10.71 2.16 -7.93
N ASP A 97 10.92 0.92 -7.47
CA ASP A 97 9.97 -0.17 -7.65
C ASP A 97 8.77 -0.10 -6.68
N LEU A 98 8.86 0.71 -5.62
CA LEU A 98 7.76 1.00 -4.70
C LEU A 98 6.73 1.90 -5.43
N ALA A 99 5.55 1.36 -5.71
CA ALA A 99 4.50 2.06 -6.46
C ALA A 99 3.63 2.97 -5.58
N ALA A 100 3.44 2.61 -4.32
CA ALA A 100 2.60 3.39 -3.41
C ALA A 100 2.94 3.14 -1.94
N VAL A 101 2.47 4.05 -1.09
CA VAL A 101 2.42 3.87 0.36
C VAL A 101 0.97 3.99 0.82
N ARG A 102 0.49 3.02 1.58
CA ARG A 102 -0.85 2.97 2.14
C ARG A 102 -0.79 3.10 3.65
N ALA A 103 -1.45 4.11 4.20
CA ALA A 103 -1.61 4.26 5.64
C ALA A 103 -3.02 3.84 6.05
N ARG A 104 -3.11 2.99 7.07
CA ARG A 104 -4.36 2.57 7.72
C ARG A 104 -4.28 2.93 9.19
N THR A 105 -5.29 3.59 9.70
CA THR A 105 -5.34 4.02 11.10
C THR A 105 -6.46 3.35 11.86
N PHE A 106 -6.14 2.91 13.07
CA PHE A 106 -7.02 2.12 13.92
C PHE A 106 -7.34 2.85 15.23
N ASP A 107 -8.51 2.61 15.80
CA ASP A 107 -8.83 3.04 17.17
C ASP A 107 -8.17 2.11 18.20
N ALA A 108 -8.28 2.45 19.48
CA ALA A 108 -7.73 1.65 20.58
C ALA A 108 -8.37 0.25 20.74
N ARG A 109 -9.46 -0.03 20.03
CA ARG A 109 -10.14 -1.33 20.01
C ARG A 109 -9.73 -2.17 18.79
N GLY A 110 -8.88 -1.63 17.92
CA GLY A 110 -8.42 -2.29 16.69
C GLY A 110 -9.40 -2.15 15.52
N ASN A 111 -10.39 -1.27 15.58
CA ASN A 111 -11.26 -0.99 14.44
C ASN A 111 -10.56 -0.03 13.48
N GLU A 112 -10.62 -0.30 12.18
CA GLU A 112 -10.12 0.64 11.18
C GLU A 112 -11.03 1.86 11.13
N VAL A 113 -10.42 3.05 11.22
CA VAL A 113 -11.11 4.33 11.26
C VAL A 113 -10.97 5.07 9.93
N ALA A 114 -9.79 4.99 9.34
CA ALA A 114 -9.49 5.65 8.07
C ALA A 114 -8.31 4.98 7.37
N ARG A 115 -8.30 5.09 6.04
CA ARG A 115 -7.17 4.69 5.21
C ARG A 115 -6.96 5.68 4.07
N ALA A 116 -5.71 5.81 3.65
CA ALA A 116 -5.34 6.57 2.48
C ALA A 116 -4.15 5.91 1.77
N MET A 117 -4.09 6.02 0.46
CA MET A 117 -3.01 5.51 -0.37
C MET A 117 -2.44 6.63 -1.23
N LEU A 118 -1.14 6.84 -1.09
CA LEU A 118 -0.37 7.78 -1.89
C LEU A 118 0.44 7.01 -2.93
N THR A 119 0.12 7.19 -4.20
CA THR A 119 0.92 6.64 -5.30
C THR A 119 2.18 7.48 -5.51
N ARG A 120 3.23 6.84 -6.02
CA ARG A 120 4.57 7.41 -6.21
C ARG A 120 4.57 8.79 -6.89
N ASP A 121 3.84 8.92 -7.99
CA ASP A 121 3.93 10.10 -8.87
C ASP A 121 2.88 11.17 -8.56
N GLN A 122 2.11 10.99 -7.48
CA GLN A 122 0.97 11.85 -7.16
C GLN A 122 1.39 13.25 -6.69
N LEU A 123 2.50 13.33 -5.95
CA LEU A 123 3.02 14.58 -5.40
C LEU A 123 4.30 15.01 -6.11
N THR A 124 4.25 16.20 -6.70
CA THR A 124 5.44 16.89 -7.19
C THR A 124 6.28 17.40 -6.02
N PRO A 125 7.56 17.78 -6.20
CA PRO A 125 8.39 18.35 -5.13
C PRO A 125 7.76 19.59 -4.47
N GLY A 126 7.01 20.40 -5.23
CA GLY A 126 6.26 21.53 -4.68
C GLY A 126 5.14 21.09 -3.74
N ARG A 127 4.40 20.06 -4.14
CA ARG A 127 3.29 19.51 -3.35
C ARG A 127 3.79 18.76 -2.10
N TRP A 128 4.95 18.11 -2.17
CA TRP A 128 5.58 17.54 -0.98
C TRP A 128 5.85 18.59 0.10
N ARG A 129 6.47 19.72 -0.27
CA ARG A 129 6.70 20.82 0.67
C ARG A 129 5.39 21.36 1.27
N GLU A 130 4.35 21.46 0.46
CA GLU A 130 3.04 21.90 0.94
C GLU A 130 2.41 20.88 1.91
N ALA A 131 2.46 19.60 1.58
CA ALA A 131 1.97 18.51 2.41
C ALA A 131 2.65 18.53 3.79
N LEU A 132 3.99 18.58 3.81
CA LEU A 132 4.79 18.66 5.04
C LEU A 132 4.44 19.87 5.91
N ALA A 133 4.26 21.04 5.29
CA ALA A 133 3.88 22.25 6.01
C ALA A 133 2.48 22.11 6.65
N ARG A 134 1.51 21.56 5.91
CA ARG A 134 0.15 21.31 6.42
C ARG A 134 0.15 20.30 7.57
N THR A 135 0.90 19.21 7.44
CA THR A 135 1.07 18.20 8.49
C THR A 135 1.63 18.83 9.76
N SER A 136 2.73 19.58 9.65
CA SER A 136 3.38 20.24 10.80
C SER A 136 2.44 21.21 11.52
N LEU A 137 1.70 22.03 10.76
CA LEU A 137 0.72 22.95 11.34
C LEU A 137 -0.45 22.22 12.02
N ALA A 138 -0.98 21.16 11.40
CA ALA A 138 -2.06 20.37 11.97
C ALA A 138 -1.62 19.65 13.26
N GLN A 139 -0.41 19.09 13.31
CA GLN A 139 0.12 18.45 14.53
C GLN A 139 0.32 19.45 15.67
N THR A 140 0.87 20.62 15.38
CA THR A 140 1.28 21.59 16.42
C THR A 140 0.14 22.48 16.90
N GLN A 141 -0.79 22.85 16.01
CA GLN A 141 -1.82 23.87 16.28
C GLN A 141 -3.23 23.38 15.97
N GLY A 142 -3.41 22.15 15.48
CA GLY A 142 -4.71 21.63 15.06
C GLY A 142 -5.73 21.50 16.18
N THR A 143 -5.28 21.32 17.43
CA THR A 143 -6.17 21.26 18.59
C THR A 143 -6.85 22.59 18.85
N ASP A 144 -6.12 23.70 18.74
CA ASP A 144 -6.64 25.05 18.97
C ASP A 144 -7.27 25.66 17.71
N ASN A 145 -6.88 25.17 16.54
CA ASN A 145 -7.38 25.62 15.25
C ASN A 145 -7.75 24.45 14.33
N PRO A 146 -8.99 23.92 14.45
CA PRO A 146 -9.46 22.77 13.67
C PRO A 146 -9.37 22.95 12.15
N ARG A 147 -9.41 24.19 11.64
CA ARG A 147 -9.25 24.48 10.20
C ARG A 147 -7.90 24.04 9.64
N LEU A 148 -6.88 23.87 10.48
CA LEU A 148 -5.59 23.32 10.06
C LEU A 148 -5.70 21.83 9.76
N VAL A 149 -6.45 21.09 10.57
CA VAL A 149 -6.72 19.67 10.37
C VAL A 149 -7.61 19.47 9.14
N GLU A 150 -8.65 20.30 8.98
CA GLU A 150 -9.50 20.29 7.77
C GLU A 150 -8.68 20.55 6.49
N ARG A 151 -7.73 21.49 6.54
CA ARG A 151 -6.85 21.79 5.42
C ARG A 151 -5.86 20.67 5.10
N LEU A 152 -5.43 19.91 6.09
CA LEU A 152 -4.63 18.70 5.88
C LEU A 152 -5.47 17.62 5.22
N ILE A 153 -6.69 17.40 5.74
CA ILE A 153 -7.62 16.39 5.20
C ILE A 153 -7.96 16.70 3.75
N SER A 154 -8.41 17.93 3.46
CA SER A 154 -8.79 18.32 2.10
C SER A 154 -7.62 18.17 1.12
N PHE A 155 -6.40 18.53 1.52
CA PHE A 155 -5.21 18.27 0.69
C PHE A 155 -4.98 16.77 0.50
N GLY A 156 -5.16 15.97 1.55
CA GLY A 156 -5.07 14.52 1.47
C GLY A 156 -6.08 13.90 0.50
N GLU A 157 -7.34 14.33 0.57
CA GLU A 157 -8.43 13.86 -0.29
C GLU A 157 -8.18 14.22 -1.76
N ASP A 158 -7.53 15.35 -2.05
CA ASP A 158 -7.18 15.76 -3.42
C ASP A 158 -6.05 14.89 -4.03
N TYR A 159 -5.21 14.27 -3.19
CA TYR A 159 -3.96 13.63 -3.62
C TYR A 159 -3.76 12.20 -3.12
N THR A 160 -4.81 11.53 -2.64
CA THR A 160 -4.72 10.12 -2.22
C THR A 160 -6.01 9.40 -2.56
N ASP A 161 -5.94 8.09 -2.74
CA ASP A 161 -7.12 7.24 -2.71
C ASP A 161 -7.46 6.98 -1.23
N TYR A 162 -8.64 7.39 -0.76
CA TYR A 162 -8.98 7.34 0.65
C TYR A 162 -10.34 6.69 0.91
N GLU A 163 -10.48 6.15 2.12
CA GLU A 163 -11.73 5.59 2.62
C GLU A 163 -11.84 5.82 4.14
N TYR A 164 -13.05 6.09 4.61
CA TYR A 164 -13.35 6.33 6.01
C TYR A 164 -14.36 5.31 6.51
N ALA A 165 -14.03 4.60 7.58
CA ALA A 165 -14.84 3.52 8.12
C ALA A 165 -15.25 3.83 9.57
N GLY A 166 -16.49 3.48 9.94
CA GLY A 166 -16.97 3.61 11.33
C GLY A 166 -17.03 5.05 11.83
N LEU A 167 -17.39 6.00 10.95
CA LEU A 167 -17.52 7.43 11.27
C LEU A 167 -18.98 7.92 11.27
N ASP A 168 -19.91 6.99 11.16
CA ASP A 168 -21.36 7.09 11.07
C ASP A 168 -22.06 6.86 12.42
#